data_AF-W9VTW0-F1
#
_entry.id   AF-W9VTW0-F1
#
_cell.length_a   1.000
_cell.length_b   1.000
_cell.length_c   1.000
_cell.angle_alpha   90.00
_cell.angle_beta   90.00
_cell.angle_gamma   90.00
#
_symmetry.space_group_name_H-M   'P 1'
#
loop_
_entity.id
_entity.type
_entity.pdbx_description
1 polymer ?
#
loop_
_entity_poly.entity_id
_entity_poly.type
_entity_poly.pdbx_seq_one_letter_code
_entity_poly.pdbx_strand_id
1 'polypeptide(L)'
;MIRKSNSVTARSQPRRLSSSTRSQKSERRTSFGSMDYRATTLEPHHIIVEDQQMDDERWSRLAFALGMPYSDTRRSSPEATRFAQQVRSRRTISSKEMTSLLLPLLVAVAKDHKMMKCRTDALFHRDGIPDDVPDYEVEEGWKMQLPTPKPTITLGYSSGAFNSHQLELQHGIISNNRGEPCDLHKLSQPVPDVYWPFFIIEALDDSMLAARNACAGSAATCNNALMVFAGAAQEPMKAYHDMNFLWNLSKAAQSFSLAINGKTACLNTHNSEGCLPHAVGVIRTYRLDDEQEVEAMAARIGSIFVWAENCRLQWISDLLGHFDRRVQLCKDTMAKNGVSYDPTELANFGVVPKTRRSIIKSVIAESLPRWAWPL
;
A
#
# COMPACT_ATOMS: atom_id res chain seq x y z
N MET A 1 -73.17 47.40 -0.38
CA MET A 1 -72.53 48.61 -0.92
C MET A 1 -71.08 48.64 -0.44
N ILE A 2 -70.14 48.84 -1.37
CA ILE A 2 -68.77 49.35 -1.18
C ILE A 2 -67.70 48.36 -0.63
N ARG A 3 -66.81 47.96 -1.56
CA ARG A 3 -65.42 47.50 -1.36
C ARG A 3 -64.58 48.54 -0.63
N LYS A 4 -63.60 48.11 0.17
CA LYS A 4 -62.19 48.54 0.02
C LYS A 4 -61.24 47.62 0.80
N SER A 5 -60.04 47.50 0.23
CA SER A 5 -58.94 46.58 0.51
C SER A 5 -57.73 47.30 1.12
N ASN A 6 -56.75 46.49 1.55
CA ASN A 6 -55.31 46.75 1.85
C ASN A 6 -54.98 46.92 3.36
N SER A 7 -54.29 45.94 3.97
CA SER A 7 -52.82 45.67 4.05
C SER A 7 -52.14 46.58 5.12
N VAL A 8 -51.16 46.21 5.96
CA VAL A 8 -50.25 45.06 6.10
C VAL A 8 -49.60 45.13 7.51
N THR A 9 -49.30 43.95 8.10
CA THR A 9 -48.29 43.58 9.15
C THR A 9 -48.15 44.36 10.47
N ALA A 10 -48.11 43.63 11.62
CA ALA A 10 -46.85 43.13 12.20
C ALA A 10 -47.04 42.41 13.57
N ARG A 11 -46.12 41.47 13.83
CA ARG A 11 -45.65 40.91 15.12
C ARG A 11 -46.46 39.81 15.81
N SER A 12 -45.94 38.59 15.71
CA SER A 12 -45.94 37.62 16.82
C SER A 12 -44.62 36.84 16.85
N GLN A 13 -44.00 36.79 18.03
CA GLN A 13 -42.72 36.18 18.36
C GLN A 13 -42.64 34.68 18.03
N PRO A 14 -41.45 34.11 17.75
CA PRO A 14 -41.25 32.67 17.84
C PRO A 14 -40.75 32.25 19.23
N ARG A 15 -41.47 31.29 19.82
CA ARG A 15 -41.07 30.50 20.99
C ARG A 15 -39.73 29.80 20.74
N ARG A 16 -38.85 29.87 21.74
CA ARG A 16 -37.68 28.99 21.89
C ARG A 16 -38.14 27.52 21.91
N LEU A 17 -37.82 26.78 20.86
CA LEU A 17 -37.79 25.32 20.85
C LEU A 17 -36.33 24.90 20.88
N SER A 18 -35.90 24.38 22.02
CA SER A 18 -34.65 23.69 22.23
C SER A 18 -34.64 22.39 21.42
N SER A 19 -34.00 22.40 20.24
CA SER A 19 -33.67 21.17 19.53
C SER A 19 -32.39 20.60 20.12
N SER A 20 -32.49 19.45 20.78
CA SER A 20 -31.34 18.65 21.15
C SER A 20 -30.70 18.11 19.86
N THR A 21 -29.68 18.81 19.36
CA THR A 21 -28.80 18.26 18.32
C THR A 21 -27.94 17.19 19.00
N ARG A 22 -28.48 15.98 19.15
CA ARG A 22 -27.66 14.78 19.29
C ARG A 22 -26.86 14.69 18.00
N SER A 23 -25.64 15.22 18.03
CA SER A 23 -24.60 14.95 17.05
C SER A 23 -24.27 13.46 17.15
N GLN A 24 -25.07 12.65 16.50
CA GLN A 24 -24.62 11.35 16.01
C GLN A 24 -23.64 11.68 14.88
N LYS A 25 -22.37 11.92 15.24
CA LYS A 25 -21.25 11.58 14.37
C LYS A 25 -21.28 10.07 14.18
N SER A 26 -22.24 9.60 13.39
CA SER A 26 -22.11 8.35 12.67
C SER A 26 -20.90 8.56 11.78
N GLU A 27 -19.78 7.96 12.12
CA GLU A 27 -18.71 7.68 11.15
C GLU A 27 -19.37 6.94 9.98
N ARG A 28 -19.86 7.69 8.98
CA ARG A 28 -20.28 7.13 7.72
C ARG A 28 -19.01 6.58 7.10
N ARG A 29 -18.75 5.28 7.28
CA ARG A 29 -17.85 4.55 6.39
C ARG A 29 -18.38 4.79 4.97
N THR A 30 -17.69 5.63 4.21
CA THR A 30 -18.00 5.84 2.81
C THR A 30 -17.77 4.52 2.10
N SER A 31 -18.81 4.01 1.43
CA SER A 31 -18.67 2.82 0.60
C SER A 31 -17.65 3.13 -0.50
N PHE A 32 -16.77 2.17 -0.78
CA PHE A 32 -15.82 2.24 -1.89
C PHE A 32 -16.49 2.52 -3.25
N GLY A 33 -17.79 2.22 -3.38
CA GLY A 33 -18.60 2.47 -4.56
C GLY A 33 -19.28 3.83 -4.61
N SER A 34 -19.07 4.71 -3.61
CA SER A 34 -19.60 6.08 -3.65
C SER A 34 -19.00 6.86 -4.81
N MET A 35 -19.83 7.65 -5.51
CA MET A 35 -19.38 8.45 -6.66
C MET A 35 -18.23 9.39 -6.31
N ASP A 36 -18.23 9.93 -5.09
CA ASP A 36 -17.24 10.90 -4.62
C ASP A 36 -16.04 10.22 -3.95
N TYR A 37 -16.01 8.88 -3.84
CA TYR A 37 -14.96 8.17 -3.10
C TYR A 37 -13.57 8.46 -3.67
N ARG A 38 -13.42 8.48 -5.01
CA ARG A 38 -12.13 8.78 -5.64
C ARG A 38 -11.69 10.21 -5.34
N ALA A 39 -12.56 11.20 -5.58
CA ALA A 39 -12.26 12.61 -5.35
C ALA A 39 -12.01 12.97 -3.88
N THR A 40 -12.70 12.32 -2.94
CA THR A 40 -12.60 12.65 -1.50
C THR A 40 -11.57 11.81 -0.74
N THR A 41 -11.20 10.64 -1.28
CA THR A 41 -10.34 9.67 -0.57
C THR A 41 -9.11 9.25 -1.37
N LEU A 42 -9.22 8.92 -2.66
CA LEU A 42 -8.07 8.43 -3.44
C LEU A 42 -7.18 9.57 -3.99
N GLU A 43 -7.79 10.54 -4.66
CA GLU A 43 -7.07 11.67 -5.26
C GLU A 43 -6.32 12.52 -4.22
N PRO A 44 -6.86 12.79 -3.01
CA PRO A 44 -6.12 13.47 -1.95
C PRO A 44 -4.97 12.66 -1.34
N HIS A 45 -4.79 11.40 -1.76
CA HIS A 45 -3.62 10.57 -1.43
C HIS A 45 -2.79 10.24 -2.67
N HIS A 46 -2.98 11.02 -3.74
CA HIS A 46 -2.35 10.85 -5.04
C HIS A 46 -2.55 9.45 -5.66
N ILE A 47 -3.67 8.79 -5.36
CA ILE A 47 -4.05 7.53 -5.99
C ILE A 47 -4.96 7.83 -7.19
N ILE A 48 -4.43 7.58 -8.40
CA ILE A 48 -5.13 7.83 -9.66
C ILE A 48 -5.57 6.50 -10.25
N VAL A 49 -6.88 6.35 -10.51
CA VAL A 49 -7.44 5.12 -11.09
C VAL A 49 -7.88 5.38 -12.52
N GLU A 50 -7.17 4.83 -13.49
CA GLU A 50 -7.54 4.88 -14.91
C GLU A 50 -8.79 4.02 -15.15
N ASP A 51 -9.82 4.55 -15.81
CA ASP A 51 -11.02 3.76 -16.14
C ASP A 51 -10.89 2.94 -17.42
N GLN A 52 -9.95 3.29 -18.29
CA GLN A 52 -9.75 2.61 -19.56
C GLN A 52 -8.85 1.39 -19.39
N GLN A 53 -9.21 0.32 -20.10
CA GLN A 53 -8.34 -0.84 -20.25
C GLN A 53 -7.14 -0.47 -21.13
N MET A 54 -5.95 -0.91 -20.71
CA MET A 54 -4.73 -0.81 -21.50
C MET A 54 -4.89 -1.62 -22.79
N ASP A 55 -4.44 -1.06 -23.91
CA ASP A 55 -4.27 -1.82 -25.14
C ASP A 55 -3.12 -2.84 -25.02
N ASP A 56 -3.07 -3.79 -25.95
CA ASP A 56 -2.09 -4.87 -25.96
C ASP A 56 -0.65 -4.36 -26.08
N GLU A 57 -0.45 -3.19 -26.70
CA GLU A 57 0.89 -2.58 -26.85
C GLU A 57 1.38 -2.00 -25.53
N ARG A 58 0.55 -1.22 -24.82
CA ARG A 58 0.83 -0.70 -23.48
C ARG A 58 1.11 -1.84 -22.52
N TRP A 59 0.31 -2.91 -22.56
CA TRP A 59 0.56 -4.11 -21.75
C TRP A 59 1.90 -4.77 -22.10
N SER A 60 2.17 -5.00 -23.39
CA SER A 60 3.40 -5.66 -23.83
C SER A 60 4.65 -4.88 -23.41
N ARG A 61 4.62 -3.54 -23.54
CA ARG A 61 5.71 -2.66 -23.09
C ARG A 61 5.92 -2.73 -21.58
N LEU A 62 4.84 -2.71 -20.80
CA LEU A 62 4.91 -2.85 -19.34
C LEU A 62 5.48 -4.21 -18.93
N ALA A 63 4.92 -5.30 -19.46
CA ALA A 63 5.37 -6.64 -19.16
C ALA A 63 6.86 -6.82 -19.55
N PHE A 64 7.28 -6.30 -20.70
CA PHE A 64 8.69 -6.29 -21.09
C PHE A 64 9.56 -5.48 -20.10
N ALA A 65 9.13 -4.29 -19.70
CA ALA A 65 9.87 -3.44 -18.76
C ALA A 65 10.06 -4.08 -17.38
N LEU A 66 9.08 -4.90 -16.96
CA LEU A 66 9.12 -5.68 -15.74
C LEU A 66 9.90 -7.00 -15.89
N GLY A 67 10.26 -7.42 -17.12
CA GLY A 67 10.85 -8.75 -17.35
C GLY A 67 9.84 -9.90 -17.19
N MET A 68 8.55 -9.59 -17.32
CA MET A 68 7.46 -10.57 -17.27
C MET A 68 7.31 -11.29 -18.62
N PRO A 69 7.03 -12.61 -18.62
CA PRO A 69 6.51 -13.27 -19.81
C PRO A 69 5.20 -12.62 -20.26
N TYR A 70 5.22 -11.98 -21.44
CA TYR A 70 4.11 -11.16 -21.95
C TYR A 70 3.19 -11.92 -22.92
N SER A 71 3.65 -13.04 -23.49
CA SER A 71 2.83 -13.88 -24.37
C SER A 71 1.85 -14.72 -23.56
N ASP A 72 0.56 -14.63 -23.90
CA ASP A 72 -0.47 -15.51 -23.36
C ASP A 72 -0.21 -16.93 -23.88
N THR A 73 0.61 -17.70 -23.16
CA THR A 73 0.81 -19.11 -23.47
C THR A 73 -0.38 -19.87 -22.94
N ARG A 74 -1.47 -19.91 -23.73
CA ARG A 74 -2.68 -20.66 -23.38
C ARG A 74 -2.32 -22.14 -23.25
N ARG A 75 -2.33 -22.62 -22.02
CA ARG A 75 -2.22 -24.04 -21.69
C ARG A 75 -3.50 -24.44 -21.01
N SER A 76 -4.11 -25.51 -21.51
CA SER A 76 -5.32 -26.03 -20.88
C SER A 76 -5.03 -26.37 -19.43
N SER A 77 -5.87 -25.88 -18.52
CA SER A 77 -5.75 -26.16 -17.09
C SER A 77 -7.05 -26.81 -16.59
N PRO A 78 -6.99 -28.03 -16.03
CA PRO A 78 -8.16 -28.67 -15.46
C PRO A 78 -8.70 -27.91 -14.25
N GLU A 79 -7.85 -27.20 -13.50
CA GLU A 79 -8.26 -26.33 -12.39
C GLU A 79 -9.01 -25.09 -12.89
N ALA A 80 -8.52 -24.43 -13.94
CA ALA A 80 -9.21 -23.31 -14.58
C ALA A 80 -10.56 -23.74 -15.15
N THR A 81 -10.60 -24.89 -15.84
CA THR A 81 -11.82 -25.47 -16.39
C THR A 81 -12.84 -25.77 -15.28
N ARG A 82 -12.40 -26.43 -14.20
CA ARG A 82 -13.25 -26.75 -13.05
C ARG A 82 -13.79 -25.50 -12.38
N PHE A 83 -12.95 -24.49 -12.18
CA PHE A 83 -13.37 -23.21 -11.61
C PHE A 83 -14.45 -22.54 -12.47
N ALA A 84 -14.20 -22.41 -13.78
CA ALA A 84 -15.14 -21.77 -14.70
C ALA A 84 -16.49 -22.50 -14.74
N GLN A 85 -16.49 -23.84 -14.75
CA GLN A 85 -17.72 -24.65 -14.69
C GLN A 85 -18.48 -24.46 -13.37
N GLN A 86 -17.77 -24.39 -12.24
CA GLN A 86 -18.35 -24.11 -10.94
C GLN A 86 -18.96 -22.70 -10.88
N VAL A 87 -18.31 -21.70 -11.48
CA VAL A 87 -18.86 -20.33 -11.57
C VAL A 87 -20.06 -20.28 -12.52
N ARG A 88 -19.98 -20.97 -13.66
CA ARG A 88 -21.05 -21.04 -14.67
C ARG A 88 -22.34 -21.64 -14.11
N SER A 89 -22.24 -22.72 -13.33
CA SER A 89 -23.40 -23.44 -12.77
C SER A 89 -24.19 -22.63 -11.73
N ARG A 90 -23.60 -21.57 -11.17
CA ARG A 90 -24.24 -20.70 -10.19
C ARG A 90 -24.92 -19.51 -10.86
N ARG A 91 -26.16 -19.20 -10.49
CA ARG A 91 -26.89 -18.03 -11.03
C ARG A 91 -26.31 -16.72 -10.50
N THR A 92 -26.03 -16.67 -9.20
CA THR A 92 -25.41 -15.55 -8.48
C THR A 92 -24.31 -16.10 -7.59
N ILE A 93 -23.27 -15.30 -7.33
CA ILE A 93 -22.14 -15.69 -6.49
C ILE A 93 -21.83 -14.52 -5.57
N SER A 94 -21.87 -14.75 -4.27
CA SER A 94 -21.42 -13.77 -3.28
C SER A 94 -19.89 -13.69 -3.23
N SER A 95 -19.36 -12.59 -2.72
CA SER A 95 -17.92 -12.37 -2.60
C SER A 95 -17.22 -13.46 -1.78
N LYS A 96 -17.87 -13.95 -0.73
CA LYS A 96 -17.37 -15.06 0.10
C LYS A 96 -17.31 -16.40 -0.67
N GLU A 97 -18.36 -16.71 -1.43
CA GLU A 97 -18.38 -17.90 -2.28
C GLU A 97 -17.33 -17.81 -3.38
N MET A 98 -17.21 -16.65 -4.02
CA MET A 98 -16.21 -16.40 -5.06
C MET A 98 -14.79 -16.59 -4.52
N THR A 99 -14.49 -16.04 -3.34
CA THR A 99 -13.21 -16.24 -2.65
C THR A 99 -12.91 -17.73 -2.43
N SER A 100 -13.91 -18.48 -1.96
CA SER A 100 -13.78 -19.92 -1.70
C SER A 100 -13.52 -20.73 -2.98
N LEU A 101 -14.11 -20.31 -4.10
CA LEU A 101 -13.89 -20.94 -5.41
C LEU A 101 -12.53 -20.57 -6.02
N LEU A 102 -12.09 -19.32 -5.83
CA LEU A 102 -10.87 -18.80 -6.43
C LEU A 102 -9.61 -19.35 -5.76
N LEU A 103 -9.64 -19.58 -4.45
CA LEU A 103 -8.49 -20.06 -3.67
C LEU A 103 -7.84 -21.32 -4.26
N PRO A 104 -8.57 -22.41 -4.58
CA PRO A 104 -7.99 -23.59 -5.24
C PRO A 104 -7.28 -23.28 -6.55
N LEU A 105 -7.82 -22.37 -7.37
CA LEU A 105 -7.19 -21.95 -8.63
C LEU A 105 -5.89 -21.20 -8.36
N LEU A 106 -5.88 -20.26 -7.41
CA LEU A 106 -4.66 -19.54 -7.03
C LEU A 106 -3.59 -20.47 -6.47
N VAL A 107 -3.96 -21.46 -5.65
CA VAL A 107 -3.03 -22.47 -5.14
C VAL A 107 -2.45 -23.30 -6.28
N ALA A 108 -3.25 -23.66 -7.29
CA ALA A 108 -2.79 -24.37 -8.46
C ALA A 108 -1.79 -23.54 -9.29
N VAL A 109 -2.07 -22.25 -9.51
CA VAL A 109 -1.16 -21.33 -10.21
C VAL A 109 0.13 -21.10 -9.40
N ALA A 110 0.03 -21.01 -8.07
CA ALA A 110 1.18 -20.81 -7.18
C ALA A 110 1.99 -22.09 -6.87
N LYS A 111 1.57 -23.26 -7.39
CA LYS A 111 2.14 -24.57 -6.99
C LYS A 111 3.66 -24.65 -7.14
N ASP A 112 4.21 -24.05 -8.19
CA ASP A 112 5.64 -24.08 -8.48
C ASP A 112 6.41 -22.93 -7.80
N HIS A 113 5.70 -21.97 -7.20
CA HIS A 113 6.24 -20.77 -6.55
C HIS A 113 6.32 -20.94 -5.03
N LYS A 114 7.22 -21.80 -4.56
CA LYS A 114 7.33 -22.21 -3.15
C LYS A 114 7.63 -21.07 -2.19
N MET A 115 8.22 -19.98 -2.68
CA MET A 115 8.53 -18.79 -1.89
C MET A 115 7.31 -17.94 -1.59
N MET A 116 6.15 -18.21 -2.20
CA MET A 116 4.95 -17.39 -2.05
C MET A 116 4.04 -17.88 -0.92
N LYS A 117 3.32 -16.94 -0.31
CA LYS A 117 2.31 -17.19 0.71
C LYS A 117 1.02 -16.46 0.36
N CYS A 118 -0.10 -17.12 0.65
CA CYS A 118 -1.44 -16.58 0.48
C CYS A 118 -2.13 -16.51 1.85
N ARG A 119 -2.79 -15.38 2.13
CA ARG A 119 -3.65 -15.16 3.30
C ARG A 119 -4.97 -14.54 2.88
N THR A 120 -6.03 -14.86 3.61
CA THR A 120 -7.37 -14.31 3.36
C THR A 120 -7.85 -13.47 4.53
N ASP A 121 -8.68 -12.48 4.23
CA ASP A 121 -9.44 -11.66 5.19
C ASP A 121 -8.61 -11.03 6.32
N ALA A 122 -7.35 -10.68 6.05
CA ALA A 122 -6.43 -10.11 7.01
C ALA A 122 -6.38 -8.58 6.91
N LEU A 123 -6.52 -7.90 8.05
CA LEU A 123 -6.39 -6.45 8.14
C LEU A 123 -4.92 -6.07 8.09
N PHE A 124 -4.58 -5.11 7.24
CA PHE A 124 -3.22 -4.60 7.12
C PHE A 124 -2.83 -3.77 8.35
N HIS A 125 -1.53 -3.72 8.64
CA HIS A 125 -1.01 -2.69 9.54
C HIS A 125 -1.16 -1.29 8.93
N ARG A 126 -1.44 -0.30 9.79
CA ARG A 126 -1.71 1.08 9.36
C ARG A 126 -0.45 1.82 8.90
N ASP A 127 0.72 1.41 9.38
CA ASP A 127 2.01 2.09 9.14
C ASP A 127 2.39 2.18 7.64
N GLY A 128 1.88 1.27 6.81
CA GLY A 128 2.11 1.29 5.36
C GLY A 128 1.15 2.16 4.56
N ILE A 129 0.09 2.69 5.17
CA ILE A 129 -0.92 3.48 4.45
C ILE A 129 -0.29 4.80 4.01
N PRO A 130 -0.48 5.23 2.74
CA PRO A 130 -0.03 6.54 2.29
C PRO A 130 -0.56 7.65 3.19
N ASP A 131 0.31 8.59 3.51
CA ASP A 131 -0.05 9.75 4.29
C ASP A 131 -1.06 10.67 3.57
N ASP A 132 -1.90 11.36 4.35
CA ASP A 132 -2.74 12.44 3.83
C ASP A 132 -1.88 13.57 3.24
N VAL A 133 -2.32 14.15 2.11
CA VAL A 133 -1.75 15.39 1.56
C VAL A 133 -1.99 16.56 2.55
N PRO A 134 -1.00 17.44 2.77
CA PRO A 134 -1.17 18.63 3.59
C PRO A 134 -2.32 19.53 3.10
N ASP A 135 -3.02 20.19 4.04
CA ASP A 135 -4.26 20.94 3.75
C ASP A 135 -4.12 22.09 2.72
N TYR A 136 -2.90 22.52 2.38
CA TYR A 136 -2.66 23.64 1.46
C TYR A 136 -2.68 23.24 -0.03
N GLU A 137 -2.64 21.94 -0.36
CA GLU A 137 -2.66 21.45 -1.75
C GLU A 137 -4.06 21.00 -2.21
N VAL A 138 -5.05 21.03 -1.33
CA VAL A 138 -6.43 20.62 -1.63
C VAL A 138 -7.32 21.87 -1.68
N GLU A 139 -7.68 22.28 -2.90
CA GLU A 139 -8.65 23.38 -3.11
C GLU A 139 -10.03 22.98 -2.53
N GLU A 140 -10.47 23.69 -1.48
CA GLU A 140 -11.84 23.76 -0.93
C GLU A 140 -12.64 22.44 -0.72
N GLY A 141 -11.97 21.28 -0.63
CA GLY A 141 -12.61 19.96 -0.49
C GLY A 141 -12.59 19.35 0.91
N TRP A 142 -13.60 18.52 1.23
CA TRP A 142 -13.55 17.63 2.40
C TRP A 142 -12.68 16.40 2.05
N LYS A 143 -11.56 16.22 2.75
CA LYS A 143 -10.70 15.03 2.60
C LYS A 143 -11.07 13.93 3.61
N MET A 144 -11.09 12.69 3.15
CA MET A 144 -11.27 11.51 3.99
C MET A 144 -9.97 10.73 4.06
N GLN A 145 -9.60 10.25 5.25
CA GLN A 145 -8.45 9.38 5.44
C GLN A 145 -8.63 8.07 4.65
N LEU A 146 -7.53 7.57 4.08
CA LEU A 146 -7.52 6.23 3.52
C LEU A 146 -7.90 5.19 4.59
N PRO A 147 -8.89 4.31 4.32
CA PRO A 147 -9.23 3.25 5.25
C PRO A 147 -8.09 2.24 5.34
N THR A 148 -7.94 1.61 6.50
CA THR A 148 -7.00 0.50 6.65
C THR A 148 -7.43 -0.67 5.75
N PRO A 149 -6.58 -1.09 4.79
CA PRO A 149 -6.92 -2.18 3.88
C PRO A 149 -7.24 -3.48 4.61
N LYS A 150 -8.27 -4.19 4.12
CA LYS A 150 -8.56 -5.55 4.54
C LYS A 150 -8.87 -6.40 3.30
N PRO A 151 -7.83 -6.79 2.54
CA PRO A 151 -8.07 -7.51 1.32
C PRO A 151 -8.69 -8.87 1.53
N THR A 152 -9.51 -9.25 0.57
CA THR A 152 -10.12 -10.59 0.52
C THR A 152 -9.04 -11.67 0.45
N ILE A 153 -8.05 -11.48 -0.45
CA ILE A 153 -6.86 -12.34 -0.55
C ILE A 153 -5.63 -11.47 -0.73
N THR A 154 -4.58 -11.78 0.02
CA THR A 154 -3.26 -11.15 -0.05
C THR A 154 -2.22 -12.20 -0.40
N LEU A 155 -1.46 -11.97 -1.47
CA LEU A 155 -0.32 -12.78 -1.84
C LEU A 155 0.97 -11.96 -1.80
N GLY A 156 2.00 -12.60 -1.24
CA GLY A 156 3.34 -12.07 -1.09
C GLY A 156 4.33 -13.20 -0.87
N TYR A 157 5.45 -12.89 -0.25
CA TYR A 157 6.49 -13.86 0.05
C TYR A 157 6.29 -14.50 1.43
N SER A 158 6.65 -15.78 1.54
CA SER A 158 6.79 -16.48 2.80
C SER A 158 8.12 -16.12 3.47
N SER A 159 8.27 -16.47 4.75
CA SER A 159 9.58 -16.35 5.44
C SER A 159 10.68 -17.15 4.75
N GLY A 160 10.35 -18.24 4.04
CA GLY A 160 11.31 -19.05 3.29
C GLY A 160 11.92 -18.35 2.07
N ALA A 161 11.41 -17.18 1.68
CA ALA A 161 12.01 -16.34 0.65
C ALA A 161 13.24 -15.55 1.15
N PHE A 162 13.46 -15.53 2.47
CA PHE A 162 14.51 -14.74 3.12
C PHE A 162 15.38 -15.62 4.02
N ASN A 163 16.65 -15.27 4.13
CA ASN A 163 17.53 -15.88 5.14
C ASN A 163 17.27 -15.29 6.54
N SER A 164 17.79 -15.93 7.59
CA SER A 164 17.56 -15.51 8.97
C SER A 164 17.97 -14.07 9.26
N HIS A 165 19.08 -13.60 8.67
CA HIS A 165 19.56 -12.23 8.86
C HIS A 165 18.65 -11.21 8.15
N GLN A 166 18.22 -11.52 6.93
CA GLN A 166 17.22 -10.71 6.20
C GLN A 166 15.90 -10.60 6.95
N LEU A 167 15.46 -11.67 7.62
CA LEU A 167 14.28 -11.62 8.49
C LEU A 167 14.53 -10.72 9.71
N GLU A 168 15.68 -10.84 10.38
CA GLU A 168 16.05 -9.98 11.51
C GLU A 168 16.07 -8.49 11.13
N LEU A 169 16.66 -8.13 9.99
CA LEU A 169 16.70 -6.75 9.49
C LEU A 169 15.30 -6.15 9.35
N GLN A 170 14.31 -6.96 8.99
CA GLN A 170 12.93 -6.52 8.82
C GLN A 170 12.20 -6.24 10.14
N HIS A 171 12.79 -6.55 11.30
CA HIS A 171 12.25 -6.20 12.62
C HIS A 171 12.79 -4.88 13.20
N GLY A 172 13.50 -4.09 12.38
CA GLY A 172 14.08 -2.81 12.79
C GLY A 172 13.10 -1.63 12.83
N ILE A 173 13.53 -0.54 13.46
CA ILE A 173 12.87 0.76 13.37
C ILE A 173 13.60 1.61 12.33
N ILE A 174 12.86 2.15 11.37
CA ILE A 174 13.35 3.03 10.31
C ILE A 174 12.70 4.42 10.41
N SER A 175 13.24 5.40 9.70
CA SER A 175 12.58 6.70 9.54
C SER A 175 11.65 6.68 8.32
N ASN A 176 10.42 7.17 8.45
CA ASN A 176 9.52 7.38 7.32
C ASN A 176 9.91 8.62 6.49
N ASN A 177 9.12 8.91 5.45
CA ASN A 177 9.22 10.11 4.60
C ASN A 177 9.16 11.45 5.37
N ARG A 178 8.56 11.49 6.57
CA ARG A 178 8.49 12.65 7.47
C ARG A 178 9.63 12.69 8.50
N GLY A 179 10.51 11.69 8.49
CA GLY A 179 11.58 11.53 9.48
C GLY A 179 11.12 10.94 10.81
N GLU A 180 9.89 10.45 10.90
CA GLU A 180 9.33 9.86 12.12
C GLU A 180 9.68 8.36 12.23
N PRO A 181 9.84 7.81 13.44
CA PRO A 181 10.08 6.39 13.64
C PRO A 181 8.92 5.52 13.12
N CYS A 182 9.25 4.51 12.32
CA CYS A 182 8.33 3.57 11.70
C CYS A 182 8.85 2.13 11.88
N ASP A 183 7.94 1.21 12.20
CA ASP A 183 8.26 -0.20 12.41
C ASP A 183 8.33 -0.93 11.07
N LEU A 184 9.54 -1.33 10.65
CA LEU A 184 9.75 -2.02 9.38
C LEU A 184 9.03 -3.37 9.33
N HIS A 185 8.77 -4.00 10.48
CA HIS A 185 8.07 -5.28 10.49
C HIS A 185 6.63 -5.10 10.02
N LYS A 186 5.97 -4.01 10.43
CA LYS A 186 4.60 -3.72 10.04
C LYS A 186 4.47 -3.31 8.57
N LEU A 187 5.53 -2.71 8.00
CA LEU A 187 5.60 -2.40 6.58
C LEU A 187 5.88 -3.65 5.74
N SER A 188 6.89 -4.41 6.15
CA SER A 188 7.36 -5.59 5.43
C SER A 188 6.37 -6.75 5.53
N GLN A 189 5.71 -6.93 6.67
CA GLN A 189 4.72 -7.97 6.91
C GLN A 189 3.39 -7.32 7.36
N PRO A 190 2.64 -6.70 6.42
CA PRO A 190 1.39 -6.01 6.76
C PRO A 190 0.31 -6.99 7.22
N VAL A 191 0.43 -8.28 6.91
CA VAL A 191 -0.42 -9.36 7.41
C VAL A 191 0.41 -10.58 7.81
N PRO A 192 -0.05 -11.41 8.77
CA PRO A 192 0.74 -12.52 9.29
C PRO A 192 1.25 -13.49 8.21
N ASP A 193 2.55 -13.76 8.26
CA ASP A 193 3.30 -14.69 7.38
C ASP A 193 3.40 -14.28 5.90
N VAL A 194 2.97 -13.07 5.52
CA VAL A 194 3.08 -12.56 4.15
C VAL A 194 3.96 -11.32 4.14
N TYR A 195 5.17 -11.49 3.64
CA TYR A 195 6.15 -10.44 3.47
C TYR A 195 6.00 -9.78 2.09
N TRP A 196 6.16 -8.46 2.03
CA TRP A 196 6.12 -7.60 0.85
C TRP A 196 5.07 -8.04 -0.17
N PRO A 197 3.76 -7.92 0.13
CA PRO A 197 2.72 -8.33 -0.80
C PRO A 197 2.88 -7.65 -2.18
N PHE A 198 2.60 -8.39 -3.24
CA PHE A 198 2.63 -7.90 -4.63
C PHE A 198 1.33 -8.16 -5.39
N PHE A 199 0.46 -9.04 -4.89
CA PHE A 199 -0.79 -9.37 -5.57
C PHE A 199 -1.95 -9.39 -4.58
N ILE A 200 -2.91 -8.50 -4.82
CA ILE A 200 -4.06 -8.29 -3.94
C ILE A 200 -5.35 -8.63 -4.66
N ILE A 201 -6.32 -9.22 -3.96
CA ILE A 201 -7.63 -9.53 -4.53
C ILE A 201 -8.70 -8.94 -3.63
N GLU A 202 -9.63 -8.21 -4.25
CA GLU A 202 -10.84 -7.71 -3.60
C GLU A 202 -12.05 -8.26 -4.33
N ALA A 203 -12.84 -9.09 -3.64
CA ALA A 203 -14.16 -9.49 -4.10
C ALA A 203 -15.19 -8.68 -3.31
N LEU A 204 -15.92 -7.78 -3.98
CA LEU A 204 -16.97 -6.98 -3.35
C LEU A 204 -18.30 -7.17 -4.08
N ASP A 205 -19.37 -7.32 -3.30
CA ASP A 205 -20.74 -7.52 -3.83
C ASP A 205 -21.34 -6.20 -4.36
N ASP A 206 -20.88 -5.06 -3.84
CA ASP A 206 -21.40 -3.72 -4.17
C ASP A 206 -21.31 -3.41 -5.67
N SER A 207 -20.09 -3.38 -6.22
CA SER A 207 -19.85 -3.09 -7.64
C SER A 207 -18.40 -3.37 -8.03
N MET A 208 -18.15 -3.51 -9.34
CA MET A 208 -16.77 -3.55 -9.86
C MET A 208 -15.98 -2.28 -9.55
N LEU A 209 -16.64 -1.11 -9.54
CA LEU A 209 -16.01 0.16 -9.16
C LEU A 209 -15.51 0.12 -7.71
N ALA A 210 -16.35 -0.36 -6.79
CA ALA A 210 -15.98 -0.52 -5.39
C ALA A 210 -14.78 -1.46 -5.23
N ALA A 211 -14.80 -2.62 -5.90
CA ALA A 211 -13.71 -3.59 -5.85
C ALA A 211 -12.38 -3.00 -6.37
N ARG A 212 -12.44 -2.24 -7.48
CA ARG A 212 -11.26 -1.55 -8.04
C ARG A 212 -10.71 -0.47 -7.11
N ASN A 213 -11.59 0.32 -6.49
CA ASN A 213 -11.19 1.36 -5.54
C ASN A 213 -10.58 0.77 -4.25
N ALA A 214 -11.12 -0.35 -3.76
CA ALA A 214 -10.54 -1.08 -2.63
C ALA A 214 -9.15 -1.63 -3.01
N CYS A 215 -9.02 -2.28 -4.19
CA CYS A 215 -7.74 -2.74 -4.71
C CYS A 215 -6.71 -1.61 -4.81
N ALA A 216 -7.12 -0.42 -5.26
CA ALA A 216 -6.24 0.74 -5.39
C ALA A 216 -5.62 1.14 -4.04
N GLY A 217 -6.44 1.24 -2.98
CA GLY A 217 -5.96 1.56 -1.62
C GLY A 217 -5.06 0.47 -1.03
N SER A 218 -5.46 -0.80 -1.19
CA SER A 218 -4.68 -1.95 -0.72
C SER A 218 -3.31 -2.04 -1.41
N ALA A 219 -3.26 -1.89 -2.73
CA ALA A 219 -2.03 -1.89 -3.51
C ALA A 219 -1.15 -0.66 -3.24
N ALA A 220 -1.76 0.53 -3.07
CA ALA A 220 -1.02 1.74 -2.69
C ALA A 220 -0.30 1.56 -1.36
N THR A 221 -0.94 0.89 -0.40
CA THR A 221 -0.33 0.55 0.89
C THR A 221 0.89 -0.37 0.72
N CYS A 222 0.81 -1.37 -0.16
CA CYS A 222 1.95 -2.26 -0.44
C CYS A 222 3.12 -1.52 -1.10
N ASN A 223 2.83 -0.68 -2.09
CA ASN A 223 3.87 0.07 -2.81
C ASN A 223 4.49 1.14 -1.90
N ASN A 224 3.68 1.86 -1.11
CA ASN A 224 4.16 2.85 -0.16
C ASN A 224 5.07 2.23 0.91
N ALA A 225 4.74 1.06 1.45
CA ALA A 225 5.61 0.35 2.39
C ALA A 225 7.02 0.10 1.80
N LEU A 226 7.08 -0.31 0.53
CA LEU A 226 8.34 -0.54 -0.17
C LEU A 226 9.11 0.77 -0.43
N MET A 227 8.39 1.83 -0.79
CA MET A 227 8.95 3.17 -1.00
C MET A 227 9.55 3.75 0.29
N VAL A 228 8.85 3.62 1.42
CA VAL A 228 9.33 4.04 2.74
C VAL A 228 10.60 3.28 3.11
N PHE A 229 10.59 1.95 2.94
CA PHE A 229 11.78 1.14 3.19
C PHE A 229 12.94 1.53 2.26
N ALA A 230 12.67 1.80 0.99
CA ALA A 230 13.69 2.22 0.05
C ALA A 230 14.36 3.54 0.43
N GLY A 231 13.56 4.51 0.86
CA GLY A 231 14.07 5.78 1.40
C GLY A 231 14.93 5.57 2.66
N ALA A 232 14.55 4.64 3.53
CA ALA A 232 15.32 4.33 4.74
C ALA A 232 16.60 3.51 4.45
N ALA A 233 16.60 2.66 3.44
CA ALA A 233 17.76 1.86 3.09
C ALA A 233 18.88 2.66 2.41
N GLN A 234 18.59 3.85 1.86
CA GLN A 234 19.54 4.65 1.09
C GLN A 234 19.86 6.02 1.71
N GLU A 235 21.08 6.53 1.50
CA GLU A 235 21.55 7.80 2.05
C GLU A 235 20.87 9.00 1.35
N PRO A 236 20.21 9.93 2.09
CA PRO A 236 19.51 11.08 1.52
C PRO A 236 20.41 12.00 0.66
N MET A 237 21.72 12.04 0.95
CA MET A 237 22.68 12.96 0.32
C MET A 237 23.11 12.53 -1.09
N LYS A 238 22.80 11.30 -1.54
CA LYS A 238 23.13 10.80 -2.90
C LYS A 238 21.92 10.74 -3.85
N ALA A 239 20.71 10.96 -3.33
CA ALA A 239 19.47 10.53 -3.97
C ALA A 239 19.01 11.38 -5.17
N TYR A 240 19.32 12.68 -5.21
CA TYR A 240 18.83 13.55 -6.30
C TYR A 240 19.55 13.33 -7.65
N HIS A 241 20.58 12.47 -7.71
CA HIS A 241 21.38 12.27 -8.92
C HIS A 241 21.54 10.80 -9.39
N ASP A 242 21.02 9.82 -8.65
CA ASP A 242 21.10 8.41 -9.07
C ASP A 242 19.85 7.98 -9.85
N MET A 243 19.86 8.26 -11.15
CA MET A 243 18.79 7.87 -12.08
C MET A 243 18.59 6.35 -12.16
N ASN A 244 19.64 5.55 -11.92
CA ASN A 244 19.52 4.09 -11.92
C ASN A 244 18.74 3.61 -10.71
N PHE A 245 18.94 4.25 -9.55
CA PHE A 245 18.15 3.96 -8.36
C PHE A 245 16.67 4.29 -8.57
N LEU A 246 16.33 5.49 -9.02
CA LEU A 246 14.94 5.89 -9.26
C LEU A 246 14.25 4.97 -10.28
N TRP A 247 14.98 4.58 -11.32
CA TRP A 247 14.51 3.64 -12.33
C TRP A 247 14.28 2.22 -11.79
N ASN A 248 15.16 1.73 -10.91
CA ASN A 248 15.00 0.41 -10.30
C ASN A 248 13.90 0.43 -9.23
N LEU A 249 13.74 1.55 -8.51
CA LEU A 249 12.71 1.75 -7.50
C LEU A 249 11.31 1.76 -8.10
N SER A 250 11.11 2.47 -9.21
CA SER A 250 9.82 2.49 -9.90
C SER A 250 9.42 1.10 -10.43
N LYS A 251 10.38 0.29 -10.87
CA LYS A 251 10.13 -1.11 -11.27
C LYS A 251 9.77 -2.03 -10.11
N ALA A 252 10.32 -1.76 -8.93
CA ALA A 252 10.13 -2.60 -7.76
C ALA A 252 8.88 -2.24 -6.95
N ALA A 253 8.54 -0.94 -6.90
CA ALA A 253 7.30 -0.41 -6.33
C ALA A 253 6.10 -0.61 -7.27
N GLN A 254 6.06 -1.80 -7.87
CA GLN A 254 4.99 -2.31 -8.70
C GLN A 254 4.23 -3.37 -7.91
N SER A 255 2.92 -3.37 -8.05
CA SER A 255 2.06 -4.47 -7.59
C SER A 255 0.92 -4.69 -8.58
N PHE A 256 0.17 -5.75 -8.36
CA PHE A 256 -0.96 -6.15 -9.18
C PHE A 256 -2.17 -6.40 -8.30
N SER A 257 -3.35 -6.29 -8.88
CA SER A 257 -4.56 -6.69 -8.18
C SER A 257 -5.60 -7.32 -9.08
N LEU A 258 -6.51 -8.09 -8.48
CA LEU A 258 -7.68 -8.64 -9.14
C LEU A 258 -8.94 -8.15 -8.43
N ALA A 259 -9.66 -7.22 -9.04
CA ALA A 259 -10.95 -6.75 -8.55
C ALA A 259 -12.05 -7.68 -9.08
N ILE A 260 -12.95 -8.16 -8.22
CA ILE A 260 -13.98 -9.12 -8.59
C ILE A 260 -15.36 -8.63 -8.13
N ASN A 261 -16.34 -8.71 -9.02
CA ASN A 261 -17.75 -8.50 -8.71
C ASN A 261 -18.59 -9.51 -9.51
N GLY A 262 -19.38 -10.33 -8.80
CA GLY A 262 -20.18 -11.39 -9.42
C GLY A 262 -19.32 -12.39 -10.20
N LYS A 263 -19.45 -12.41 -11.53
CA LYS A 263 -18.72 -13.33 -12.43
C LYS A 263 -17.67 -12.63 -13.29
N THR A 264 -17.30 -11.41 -12.94
CA THR A 264 -16.33 -10.63 -13.69
C THR A 264 -15.12 -10.36 -12.81
N ALA A 265 -13.92 -10.50 -13.38
CA ALA A 265 -12.68 -10.11 -12.73
C ALA A 265 -11.92 -9.09 -13.58
N CYS A 266 -11.35 -8.09 -12.94
CA CYS A 266 -10.58 -7.02 -13.56
C CYS A 266 -9.17 -7.05 -13.00
N LEU A 267 -8.20 -7.48 -13.81
CA LEU A 267 -6.79 -7.48 -13.44
C LEU A 267 -6.22 -6.08 -13.65
N ASN A 268 -5.59 -5.54 -12.61
CA ASN A 268 -5.04 -4.19 -12.59
C ASN A 268 -3.54 -4.24 -12.27
N THR A 269 -2.84 -3.24 -12.77
CA THR A 269 -1.45 -2.93 -12.46
C THR A 269 -1.38 -1.68 -11.61
N HIS A 270 -0.43 -1.63 -10.68
CA HIS A 270 -0.27 -0.54 -9.72
C HIS A 270 1.18 -0.11 -9.64
N ASN A 271 1.48 1.11 -10.07
CA ASN A 271 2.83 1.66 -10.05
C ASN A 271 2.90 2.84 -9.08
N SER A 272 3.90 2.86 -8.21
CA SER A 272 4.28 4.04 -7.46
C SER A 272 5.59 4.59 -8.02
N GLU A 273 5.54 5.78 -8.61
CA GLU A 273 6.73 6.50 -9.11
C GLU A 273 7.49 7.24 -7.98
N GLY A 274 7.33 6.80 -6.73
CA GLY A 274 7.94 7.40 -5.55
C GLY A 274 7.21 8.64 -5.03
N CYS A 275 7.79 9.82 -5.17
CA CYS A 275 7.19 11.11 -4.74
C CYS A 275 6.04 11.59 -5.65
N LEU A 276 5.58 10.73 -6.55
CA LEU A 276 4.60 10.97 -7.61
C LEU A 276 3.37 10.06 -7.41
N PRO A 277 2.24 10.35 -8.08
CA PRO A 277 0.99 9.63 -7.86
C PRO A 277 1.09 8.11 -8.07
N HIS A 278 0.39 7.35 -7.23
CA HIS A 278 0.16 5.93 -7.41
C HIS A 278 -0.86 5.73 -8.53
N ALA A 279 -0.40 5.22 -9.66
CA ALA A 279 -1.22 5.01 -10.85
C ALA A 279 -1.77 3.58 -10.88
N VAL A 280 -3.08 3.46 -11.15
CA VAL A 280 -3.77 2.18 -11.32
C VAL A 280 -4.29 2.05 -12.74
N GLY A 281 -3.76 1.08 -13.49
CA GLY A 281 -4.17 0.77 -14.85
C GLY A 281 -4.91 -0.57 -14.95
N VAL A 282 -5.97 -0.63 -15.75
CA VAL A 282 -6.67 -1.91 -16.02
C VAL A 282 -5.93 -2.67 -17.10
N ILE A 283 -5.41 -3.86 -16.80
CA ILE A 283 -4.76 -4.72 -17.79
C ILE A 283 -5.80 -5.40 -18.66
N ARG A 284 -6.72 -6.13 -18.04
CA ARG A 284 -7.77 -6.89 -18.75
C ARG A 284 -8.92 -7.24 -17.83
N THR A 285 -10.11 -7.25 -18.40
CA THR A 285 -11.31 -7.82 -17.78
C THR A 285 -11.57 -9.22 -18.30
N TYR A 286 -11.87 -10.15 -17.39
CA TYR A 286 -12.11 -11.57 -17.63
C TYR A 286 -13.51 -11.96 -17.20
N ARG A 287 -14.10 -12.89 -17.95
CA ARG A 287 -15.34 -13.57 -17.57
C ARG A 287 -15.01 -14.86 -16.83
N LEU A 288 -15.45 -14.95 -15.58
CA LEU A 288 -15.14 -16.08 -14.70
C LEU A 288 -15.99 -17.32 -15.00
N ASP A 289 -17.02 -17.20 -15.84
CA ASP A 289 -17.84 -18.32 -16.33
C ASP A 289 -17.42 -18.85 -17.71
N ASP A 290 -16.37 -18.28 -18.29
CA ASP A 290 -15.76 -18.68 -19.54
C ASP A 290 -14.41 -19.37 -19.28
N GLU A 291 -14.27 -20.60 -19.76
CA GLU A 291 -13.08 -21.42 -19.52
C GLU A 291 -11.82 -20.79 -20.15
N GLN A 292 -11.93 -20.20 -21.34
CA GLN A 292 -10.79 -19.61 -22.04
C GLN A 292 -10.32 -18.32 -21.36
N GLU A 293 -11.26 -17.50 -20.87
CA GLU A 293 -10.93 -16.27 -20.14
C GLU A 293 -10.31 -16.60 -18.77
N VAL A 294 -10.79 -17.64 -18.07
CA VAL A 294 -10.18 -18.09 -16.81
C VAL A 294 -8.78 -18.66 -17.03
N GLU A 295 -8.55 -19.44 -18.09
CA GLU A 295 -7.22 -19.93 -18.45
C GLU A 295 -6.27 -18.77 -18.76
N ALA A 296 -6.72 -17.77 -19.53
CA ALA A 296 -5.92 -16.58 -19.82
C ALA A 296 -5.61 -15.77 -18.55
N MET A 297 -6.58 -15.62 -17.64
CA MET A 297 -6.38 -14.98 -16.34
C MET A 297 -5.35 -15.74 -15.50
N ALA A 298 -5.49 -17.05 -15.38
CA ALA A 298 -4.58 -17.90 -14.61
C ALA A 298 -3.15 -17.86 -15.17
N ALA A 299 -3.00 -17.92 -16.49
CA ALA A 299 -1.70 -17.79 -17.14
C ALA A 299 -1.04 -16.44 -16.84
N ARG A 300 -1.81 -15.35 -16.86
CA ARG A 300 -1.30 -14.00 -16.58
C ARG A 300 -0.93 -13.80 -15.11
N ILE A 301 -1.71 -14.37 -14.19
CA ILE A 301 -1.34 -14.44 -12.76
C ILE A 301 -0.04 -15.23 -12.59
N GLY A 302 0.12 -16.35 -13.32
CA GLY A 302 1.37 -17.10 -13.36
C GLY A 302 2.56 -16.26 -13.82
N SER A 303 2.43 -15.47 -14.89
CA SER A 303 3.48 -14.53 -15.32
C SER A 303 3.84 -13.49 -14.25
N ILE A 304 2.85 -13.01 -13.49
CA ILE A 304 3.09 -12.10 -12.35
C ILE A 304 3.89 -12.82 -11.26
N PHE A 305 3.58 -14.09 -10.98
CA PHE A 305 4.33 -14.86 -9.99
C PHE A 305 5.78 -15.10 -10.40
N VAL A 306 6.01 -15.42 -11.67
CA VAL A 306 7.36 -15.54 -12.25
C VAL A 306 8.16 -14.24 -12.07
N TRP A 307 7.55 -13.09 -12.33
CA TRP A 307 8.21 -11.79 -12.10
C TRP A 307 8.46 -11.50 -10.63
N ALA A 308 7.49 -11.78 -9.77
CA ALA A 308 7.64 -11.53 -8.35
C ALA A 308 8.80 -12.33 -7.77
N GLU A 309 8.99 -13.57 -8.19
CA GLU A 309 10.08 -14.45 -7.74
C GLU A 309 11.43 -14.07 -8.38
N ASN A 310 11.48 -13.84 -9.70
CA ASN A 310 12.75 -13.66 -10.40
C ASN A 310 13.28 -12.22 -10.41
N CYS A 311 12.41 -11.23 -10.22
CA CYS A 311 12.78 -9.82 -10.35
C CYS A 311 12.54 -9.06 -9.05
N ARG A 312 11.30 -9.05 -8.55
CA ARG A 312 10.95 -8.23 -7.37
C ARG A 312 11.60 -8.74 -6.08
N LEU A 313 11.68 -10.05 -5.87
CA LEU A 313 12.34 -10.63 -4.69
C LEU A 313 13.84 -10.32 -4.64
N GLN A 314 14.52 -10.38 -5.79
CA GLN A 314 15.93 -10.01 -5.89
C GLN A 314 16.12 -8.55 -5.50
N TRP A 315 15.27 -7.65 -6.00
CA TRP A 315 15.35 -6.24 -5.64
C TRP A 315 15.14 -6.00 -4.14
N ILE A 316 14.15 -6.67 -3.52
CA ILE A 316 13.93 -6.58 -2.07
C ILE A 316 15.18 -7.07 -1.31
N SER A 317 15.79 -8.15 -1.78
CA SER A 317 17.02 -8.70 -1.20
C SER A 317 18.20 -7.72 -1.31
N ASP A 318 18.34 -7.06 -2.46
CA ASP A 318 19.36 -6.02 -2.67
C ASP A 318 19.12 -4.83 -1.73
N LEU A 319 17.86 -4.43 -1.56
CA LEU A 319 17.49 -3.35 -0.65
C LEU A 319 17.79 -3.68 0.81
N LEU A 320 17.51 -4.91 1.23
CA LEU A 320 17.91 -5.42 2.54
C LEU A 320 19.43 -5.43 2.70
N GLY A 321 20.19 -5.79 1.66
CA GLY A 321 21.65 -5.69 1.66
C GLY A 321 22.18 -4.25 1.75
N HIS A 322 21.48 -3.30 1.13
CA HIS A 322 21.81 -1.86 1.25
C HIS A 322 21.54 -1.37 2.67
N PHE A 323 20.40 -1.75 3.24
CA PHE A 323 20.03 -1.42 4.61
C PHE A 323 21.01 -2.03 5.63
N ASP A 324 21.43 -3.29 5.47
CA ASP A 324 22.41 -3.94 6.32
C ASP A 324 23.75 -3.19 6.35
N ARG A 325 24.27 -2.82 5.18
CA ARG A 325 25.51 -2.02 5.09
C ARG A 325 25.38 -0.70 5.86
N ARG A 326 24.23 -0.03 5.79
CA ARG A 326 23.97 1.19 6.55
C ARG A 326 23.94 0.92 8.06
N VAL A 327 23.28 -0.15 8.49
CA VAL A 327 23.25 -0.57 9.90
C VAL A 327 24.66 -0.86 10.41
N GLN A 328 25.50 -1.55 9.62
CA GLN A 328 26.89 -1.85 9.96
C GLN A 328 27.76 -0.58 10.06
N LEU A 329 27.65 0.35 9.10
CA LEU A 329 28.38 1.63 9.14
C LEU A 329 28.06 2.46 10.40
N CYS A 330 26.78 2.46 10.82
CA CYS A 330 26.37 3.10 12.07
C CYS A 330 27.03 2.42 13.29
N LYS A 331 27.07 1.09 13.32
CA LYS A 331 27.73 0.32 14.41
C LYS A 331 29.23 0.61 14.45
N ASP A 332 29.91 0.66 13.31
CA ASP A 332 31.35 0.95 13.23
C ASP A 332 31.69 2.38 13.67
N THR A 333 30.84 3.34 13.33
CA THR A 333 31.01 4.74 13.76
C THR A 333 30.82 4.87 15.28
N MET A 334 29.82 4.18 15.84
CA MET A 334 29.62 4.12 17.29
C MET A 334 30.78 3.41 18.01
N ALA A 335 31.33 2.34 17.42
CA ALA A 335 32.49 1.64 17.96
C ALA A 335 33.77 2.48 17.92
N LYS A 336 33.97 3.28 16.86
CA LYS A 336 35.10 4.21 16.72
C LYS A 336 34.99 5.43 17.63
N ASN A 337 33.78 5.94 17.87
CA ASN A 337 33.53 6.99 18.87
C ASN A 337 33.54 6.42 20.30
N GLY A 338 33.57 5.10 20.45
CA GLY A 338 33.79 4.36 21.69
C GLY A 338 35.25 4.06 22.00
N VAL A 339 36.22 4.73 21.36
CA VAL A 339 37.59 4.79 21.90
C VAL A 339 37.49 5.45 23.27
N SER A 340 37.61 4.61 24.29
CA SER A 340 37.75 4.97 25.70
C SER A 340 38.54 6.25 25.84
N TYR A 341 37.89 7.30 26.34
CA TYR A 341 38.60 8.44 26.92
C TYR A 341 39.37 7.88 28.11
N ASP A 342 40.64 7.54 27.90
CA ASP A 342 41.55 7.15 28.98
C ASP A 342 41.79 8.40 29.83
N PRO A 343 41.26 8.47 31.07
CA PRO A 343 41.25 9.69 31.84
C PRO A 343 42.60 9.83 32.57
N THR A 344 43.67 10.04 31.83
CA THR A 344 44.97 10.45 32.41
C THR A 344 45.29 11.93 32.18
N GLU A 345 44.49 12.66 31.38
CA GLU A 345 44.70 14.09 31.13
C GLU A 345 43.75 15.03 31.92
N LEU A 346 42.80 14.50 32.71
CA LEU A 346 41.86 15.32 33.52
C LEU A 346 42.24 15.47 35.00
N ALA A 347 43.49 15.20 35.38
CA ALA A 347 43.96 15.44 36.77
C ALA A 347 44.02 16.93 37.14
N ASN A 348 43.89 17.85 36.18
CA ASN A 348 43.84 19.28 36.45
C ASN A 348 42.59 19.86 35.82
N PHE A 349 41.54 20.03 36.62
CA PHE A 349 40.64 21.20 36.66
C PHE A 349 39.40 20.80 37.47
N GLY A 350 39.52 20.99 38.78
CA GLY A 350 38.39 20.82 39.68
C GLY A 350 37.33 21.89 39.42
N VAL A 351 36.17 21.47 38.93
CA VAL A 351 34.85 22.04 39.28
C VAL A 351 33.81 20.93 39.08
N VAL A 352 33.20 20.49 40.18
CA VAL A 352 31.87 19.84 40.20
C VAL A 352 30.90 21.02 40.44
N PRO A 353 29.68 21.15 39.84
CA PRO A 353 28.75 20.03 39.67
C PRO A 353 27.65 20.13 38.57
N LYS A 354 26.81 19.08 38.53
CA LYS A 354 25.37 19.02 38.18
C LYS A 354 24.94 18.61 36.75
N THR A 355 24.30 17.42 36.76
CA THR A 355 23.21 16.91 35.92
C THR A 355 23.54 16.10 34.66
N ARG A 356 23.69 14.78 34.86
CA ARG A 356 23.55 13.67 33.88
C ARG A 356 22.24 13.65 33.05
N ARG A 357 21.40 14.70 33.11
CA ARG A 357 20.14 14.80 32.35
C ARG A 357 20.24 15.59 31.05
N SER A 358 21.35 16.30 30.80
CA SER A 358 21.54 17.08 29.56
C SER A 358 22.09 16.26 28.39
N ILE A 359 22.85 15.20 28.65
CA ILE A 359 23.56 14.43 27.60
C ILE A 359 22.60 13.54 26.80
N ILE A 360 21.50 13.07 27.40
CA ILE A 360 20.45 12.34 26.65
C ILE A 360 19.63 13.29 25.76
N LYS A 361 19.60 14.60 26.07
CA LYS A 361 18.90 15.59 25.22
C LYS A 361 19.69 15.97 23.98
N SER A 362 21.03 15.98 24.02
CA SER A 362 21.83 16.39 22.86
C SER A 362 21.85 15.36 21.73
N VAL A 363 21.78 14.06 22.06
CA VAL A 363 21.81 12.99 21.03
C VAL A 363 20.48 12.86 20.27
N ILE A 364 19.36 13.28 20.87
CA ILE A 364 18.04 13.31 20.22
C ILE A 364 17.82 14.61 19.42
N ALA A 365 18.47 15.72 19.80
CA ALA A 365 18.25 17.02 19.16
C ALA A 365 18.98 17.20 17.81
N GLU A 366 20.12 16.52 17.60
CA GLU A 366 20.89 16.64 16.34
C GLU A 366 20.38 15.71 15.23
N SER A 367 19.42 14.82 15.54
CA SER A 367 18.83 13.85 14.60
C SER A 367 17.36 14.13 14.28
N LEU A 368 16.79 15.26 14.72
CA LEU A 368 15.40 15.65 14.46
C LEU A 368 15.26 16.87 13.53
N PRO A 369 14.16 16.98 12.76
CA PRO A 369 13.91 18.13 11.87
C PRO A 369 13.67 19.44 12.64
N ARG A 370 14.02 20.57 12.00
CA ARG A 370 14.19 21.91 12.60
C ARG A 370 12.98 22.50 13.35
N TRP A 371 11.79 21.93 13.25
CA TRP A 371 10.59 22.42 13.97
C TRP A 371 10.46 21.85 15.40
N ALA A 372 11.33 20.92 15.81
CA ALA A 372 11.39 20.42 17.19
C ALA A 372 12.28 21.27 18.13
N TRP A 373 12.82 22.40 17.64
CA TRP A 373 13.58 23.33 18.48
C TRP A 373 12.63 24.33 19.13
N PRO A 374 12.59 24.45 20.47
CA PRO A 374 11.92 25.58 21.10
C PRO A 374 12.75 26.85 20.82
N LEU A 375 12.07 27.96 20.52
CA LEU A 375 12.68 29.30 20.45
C LEU A 375 13.51 29.61 21.70
#